data_AF-A0AAU5CS43-F1
#
_entry.id   AF-A0AAU5CS43-F1
#
_cell.length_a   1.000
_cell.length_b   1.000
_cell.length_c   1.000
_cell.angle_alpha   90.00
_cell.angle_beta   90.00
_cell.angle_gamma   90.00
#
_symmetry.space_group_name_H-M   'P 1'
#
loop_
_entity.id
_entity.type
_entity.pdbx_description
1 polymer ?
#
loop_
_entity_poly.entity_id
_entity_poly.type
_entity_poly.pdbx_seq_one_letter_code
_entity_poly.pdbx_strand_id
1 'polypeptide(L)'
;MNSSAPVLRTVLGDLVPDAVRGPALAHEHLVLDLDHRGDGAAVLAPGRHTAAVTAELAALREEYGLALVIELTCRGMGRDVRTLARISRDAQVAVVAATGWYYEPFHTPEIDRGSVEELTATLVREIDDGIDATGIRPGVLGEIGSHGDTPTPSESKVLRAAARAAGATGLSVSTHAQLGRGGLAQLELLTAEGLPPHRIAIGHQDLLDDRAVHRELAASGAYVAFDTVGKDGYQSDDTRLRLLLALLEAGHADRALLSCDISRHGYLTSEGGQGYGHLFGSFLPKARAAGVDEDLIDLMTRRNPLRFLTGASVEEI
;
A
#
# COMPACT_ATOMS: atom_id res chain seq x y z
N MET A 1 -10.71 7.33 27.95
CA MET A 1 -10.07 6.69 26.80
C MET A 1 -8.60 7.03 26.88
N ASN A 2 -7.75 6.06 27.18
CA ASN A 2 -6.31 6.27 27.17
C ASN A 2 -5.92 6.32 25.68
N SER A 3 -5.96 7.52 25.07
CA SER A 3 -5.41 7.70 23.73
C SER A 3 -3.91 7.57 23.87
N SER A 4 -3.38 6.36 23.67
CA SER A 4 -1.97 6.19 23.39
C SER A 4 -1.65 7.03 22.15
N ALA A 5 -0.54 7.76 22.18
CA ALA A 5 -0.08 8.52 21.03
C ALA A 5 -0.08 7.64 19.76
N PRO A 6 -0.40 8.21 18.57
CA PRO A 6 -0.38 7.45 17.33
C PRO A 6 1.02 6.84 17.13
N VAL A 7 1.06 5.56 16.76
CA VAL A 7 2.30 4.83 16.49
C VAL A 7 2.26 4.23 15.08
N LEU A 8 3.41 4.22 14.42
CA LEU A 8 3.65 3.50 13.18
C LEU A 8 4.27 2.15 13.53
N ARG A 9 3.57 1.06 13.25
CA ARG A 9 4.06 -0.27 13.54
C ARG A 9 4.91 -0.80 12.39
N THR A 10 6.21 -0.99 12.63
CA THR A 10 7.17 -1.46 11.61
C THR A 10 7.69 -2.86 11.95
N VAL A 11 8.35 -3.50 10.99
CA VAL A 11 8.97 -4.82 11.17
C VAL A 11 10.12 -4.85 12.18
N LEU A 12 10.64 -3.68 12.58
CA LEU A 12 11.67 -3.54 13.60
C LEU A 12 11.15 -2.96 14.94
N GLY A 13 9.84 -2.75 15.04
CA GLY A 13 9.18 -2.18 16.23
C GLY A 13 8.36 -0.93 15.91
N ASP A 14 7.71 -0.40 16.93
CA ASP A 14 6.86 0.79 16.78
C ASP A 14 7.72 2.07 16.70
N LEU A 15 7.33 3.00 15.82
CA LEU A 15 7.91 4.33 15.70
C LEU A 15 6.86 5.39 16.03
N VAL A 16 7.29 6.51 16.59
CA VAL A 16 6.45 7.71 16.62
C VAL A 16 6.43 8.36 15.23
N PRO A 17 5.31 8.90 14.73
CA PRO A 17 5.23 9.51 13.40
C PRO A 17 6.31 10.55 13.12
N ASP A 18 6.66 11.39 14.11
CA ASP A 18 7.69 12.43 14.00
C ASP A 18 9.11 11.90 13.75
N ALA A 19 9.35 10.60 13.93
CA ALA A 19 10.61 9.96 13.58
C ALA A 19 10.77 9.82 12.05
N VAL A 20 9.67 9.84 11.29
CA VAL A 20 9.67 9.74 9.82
C VAL A 20 9.74 11.14 9.22
N ARG A 21 10.97 11.57 8.90
CA ARG A 21 11.28 12.92 8.40
C ARG A 21 11.46 13.03 6.89
N GLY A 22 11.41 11.90 6.18
CA GLY A 22 11.55 11.83 4.73
C GLY A 22 10.33 11.20 4.07
N PRO A 23 10.31 11.11 2.73
CA PRO A 23 9.20 10.52 2.01
C PRO A 23 9.03 9.04 2.30
N ALA A 24 7.84 8.54 2.01
CA ALA A 24 7.44 7.16 2.06
C ALA A 24 6.97 6.67 0.68
N LEU A 25 7.23 5.41 0.39
CA LEU A 25 6.58 4.68 -0.70
C LEU A 25 5.33 4.00 -0.15
N ALA A 26 4.16 4.38 -0.66
CA ALA A 26 2.87 4.02 -0.05
C ALA A 26 2.36 2.61 -0.42
N HIS A 27 2.97 1.96 -1.40
CA HIS A 27 2.60 0.63 -1.87
C HIS A 27 3.76 -0.01 -2.62
N GLU A 28 4.45 -0.94 -1.96
CA GLU A 28 5.52 -1.73 -2.58
C GLU A 28 5.45 -3.21 -2.20
N HIS A 29 6.20 -4.02 -2.94
CA HIS A 29 6.55 -5.38 -2.54
C HIS A 29 8.05 -5.52 -2.47
N LEU A 30 8.56 -6.04 -1.35
CA LEU A 30 10.00 -6.25 -1.12
C LEU A 30 10.36 -7.73 -1.17
N VAL A 31 9.35 -8.57 -0.92
CA VAL A 31 9.35 -10.03 -1.09
C VAL A 31 7.99 -10.38 -1.65
N LEU A 32 7.93 -11.24 -2.65
CA LEU A 32 6.68 -11.57 -3.34
C LEU A 32 6.81 -12.93 -4.02
N ASP A 33 5.74 -13.72 -4.00
CA ASP A 33 5.61 -14.93 -4.80
C ASP A 33 4.15 -15.05 -5.26
N LEU A 34 3.91 -14.68 -6.52
CA LEU A 34 2.64 -14.86 -7.21
C LEU A 34 2.70 -16.00 -8.24
N ASP A 35 3.71 -16.88 -8.17
CA ASP A 35 3.83 -17.97 -9.12
C ASP A 35 2.85 -19.11 -8.81
N HIS A 36 1.62 -18.98 -9.33
CA HIS A 36 0.60 -20.03 -9.27
C HIS A 36 0.43 -20.79 -10.60
N ARG A 37 1.03 -20.30 -11.69
CA ARG A 37 0.83 -20.85 -13.06
C ARG A 37 2.10 -20.87 -13.92
N GLY A 38 3.27 -20.81 -13.30
CA GLY A 38 4.57 -20.72 -13.99
C GLY A 38 4.97 -19.30 -14.38
N ASP A 39 4.38 -18.26 -13.78
CA ASP A 39 4.81 -16.87 -13.97
C ASP A 39 5.93 -16.53 -12.98
N GLY A 40 7.10 -17.10 -13.22
CA GLY A 40 8.29 -16.82 -12.41
C GLY A 40 8.73 -15.35 -12.43
N ALA A 41 8.17 -14.52 -13.32
CA ALA A 41 8.48 -13.10 -13.36
C ALA A 41 7.84 -12.32 -12.21
N ALA A 42 6.73 -12.81 -11.65
CA ALA A 42 6.01 -12.22 -10.52
C ALA A 42 6.53 -12.74 -9.16
N VAL A 43 7.86 -12.88 -9.04
CA VAL A 43 8.52 -13.43 -7.85
C VAL A 43 9.71 -12.58 -7.44
N LEU A 44 9.67 -12.01 -6.23
CA LEU A 44 10.81 -11.41 -5.54
C LEU A 44 11.30 -12.39 -4.45
N ALA A 45 11.97 -13.46 -4.89
CA ALA A 45 12.48 -14.51 -4.01
C ALA A 45 13.56 -14.01 -3.01
N PRO A 46 13.43 -14.29 -1.68
CA PRO A 46 14.41 -13.88 -0.67
C PRO A 46 15.85 -14.32 -0.94
N GLY A 47 16.04 -15.53 -1.48
CA GLY A 47 17.39 -16.06 -1.77
C GLY A 47 18.09 -15.41 -2.96
N ARG A 48 17.36 -14.68 -3.81
CA ARG A 48 17.89 -14.10 -5.06
C ARG A 48 17.85 -12.58 -5.07
N HIS A 49 16.76 -11.97 -4.61
CA HIS A 49 16.50 -10.54 -4.85
C HIS A 49 16.69 -9.66 -3.62
N THR A 50 16.76 -10.22 -2.39
CA THR A 50 16.90 -9.41 -1.15
C THR A 50 18.09 -8.46 -1.19
N ALA A 51 19.24 -8.87 -1.73
CA ALA A 51 20.41 -7.99 -1.84
C ALA A 51 20.16 -6.79 -2.77
N ALA A 52 19.52 -7.01 -3.92
CA ALA A 52 19.18 -5.96 -4.87
C ALA A 52 18.14 -4.99 -4.29
N VAL A 53 17.07 -5.52 -3.71
CA VAL A 53 16.02 -4.73 -3.03
C VAL A 53 16.63 -3.87 -1.91
N THR A 54 17.48 -4.46 -1.07
CA THR A 54 18.15 -3.74 0.02
C THR A 54 19.05 -2.61 -0.51
N ALA A 55 19.82 -2.88 -1.56
CA ALA A 55 20.70 -1.89 -2.16
C ALA A 55 19.93 -0.72 -2.78
N GLU A 56 18.81 -0.99 -3.46
CA GLU A 56 17.96 0.08 -4.00
C GLU A 56 17.37 0.96 -2.88
N LEU A 57 16.78 0.37 -1.84
CA LEU A 57 16.23 1.15 -0.73
C LEU A 57 17.31 1.96 0.01
N ALA A 58 18.51 1.40 0.19
CA ALA A 58 19.63 2.11 0.81
C ALA A 58 20.07 3.31 -0.04
N ALA A 59 20.15 3.14 -1.37
CA ALA A 59 20.47 4.23 -2.29
C ALA A 59 19.40 5.32 -2.24
N LEU A 60 18.11 4.97 -2.22
CA LEU A 60 17.02 5.94 -2.11
C LEU A 60 17.00 6.68 -0.77
N ARG A 61 17.38 6.00 0.33
CA ARG A 61 17.59 6.66 1.62
C ARG A 61 18.66 7.74 1.52
N GLU A 62 19.78 7.43 0.85
CA GLU A 62 20.93 8.34 0.72
C GLU A 62 20.65 9.50 -0.24
N GLU A 63 20.00 9.24 -1.37
CA GLU A 63 19.80 10.23 -2.43
C GLU A 63 18.56 11.10 -2.23
N TYR A 64 17.45 10.49 -1.77
CA TYR A 64 16.14 11.14 -1.66
C TYR A 64 15.62 11.23 -0.22
N GLY A 65 16.35 10.70 0.75
CA GLY A 65 15.92 10.68 2.14
C GLY A 65 14.76 9.72 2.41
N LEU A 66 14.55 8.69 1.56
CA LEU A 66 13.49 7.69 1.76
C LEU A 66 13.51 7.17 3.20
N ALA A 67 12.39 7.33 3.90
CA ALA A 67 12.30 7.04 5.32
C ALA A 67 11.43 5.81 5.63
N LEU A 68 10.41 5.55 4.81
CA LEU A 68 9.44 4.49 5.08
C LEU A 68 8.96 3.80 3.79
N VAL A 69 8.70 2.50 3.86
CA VAL A 69 8.02 1.73 2.81
C VAL A 69 6.82 1.01 3.42
N ILE A 70 5.66 1.14 2.80
CA ILE A 70 4.48 0.33 3.09
C ILE A 70 4.54 -0.89 2.17
N GLU A 71 4.79 -2.05 2.77
CA GLU A 71 4.95 -3.33 2.08
C GLU A 71 3.64 -4.11 2.15
N LEU A 72 3.00 -4.33 1.00
CA LEU A 72 1.63 -4.85 0.92
C LEU A 72 1.53 -6.34 0.56
N THR A 73 2.64 -7.07 0.61
CA THR A 73 2.61 -8.52 0.36
C THR A 73 1.90 -9.24 1.50
N CYS A 74 0.74 -9.81 1.19
CA CYS A 74 -0.16 -10.40 2.16
C CYS A 74 -0.30 -11.93 2.02
N ARG A 75 -1.32 -12.52 2.65
CA ARG A 75 -1.56 -13.96 2.55
C ARG A 75 -1.92 -14.33 1.11
N GLY A 76 -1.33 -15.42 0.63
CA GLY A 76 -1.43 -15.85 -0.77
C GLY A 76 -0.36 -15.26 -1.70
N MET A 77 0.42 -14.27 -1.24
CA MET A 77 1.42 -13.56 -2.05
C MET A 77 2.87 -13.88 -1.66
N GLY A 78 3.10 -14.88 -0.81
CA GLY A 78 4.47 -15.26 -0.41
C GLY A 78 5.15 -14.32 0.59
N ARG A 79 4.38 -13.62 1.45
CA ARG A 79 4.91 -12.72 2.48
C ARG A 79 6.02 -13.39 3.33
N ASP A 80 7.05 -12.63 3.70
CA ASP A 80 8.12 -13.07 4.60
C ASP A 80 8.62 -11.93 5.50
N VAL A 81 7.97 -11.75 6.65
CA VAL A 81 8.29 -10.67 7.61
C VAL A 81 9.71 -10.75 8.18
N ARG A 82 10.34 -11.94 8.19
CA ARG A 82 11.74 -12.08 8.65
C ARG A 82 12.69 -11.51 7.63
N THR A 83 12.40 -11.71 6.34
CA THR A 83 13.16 -11.11 5.25
C THR A 83 12.93 -9.59 5.22
N LEU A 84 11.69 -9.12 5.39
CA LEU A 84 11.41 -7.68 5.52
C LEU A 84 12.20 -7.03 6.66
N ALA A 85 12.28 -7.69 7.83
CA ALA A 85 13.08 -7.20 8.96
C ALA A 85 14.60 -7.21 8.69
N ARG A 86 15.10 -8.05 7.78
CA ARG A 86 16.51 -7.96 7.33
C ARG A 86 16.69 -6.77 6.39
N ILE A 87 15.86 -6.65 5.36
CA ILE A 87 15.87 -5.54 4.40
C ILE A 87 15.78 -4.19 5.13
N SER A 88 14.82 -4.03 6.04
CA SER A 88 14.64 -2.78 6.79
C SER A 88 15.87 -2.39 7.61
N ARG A 89 16.52 -3.36 8.27
CA ARG A 89 17.73 -3.12 9.08
C ARG A 89 18.92 -2.74 8.21
N ASP A 90 19.12 -3.49 7.14
CA ASP A 90 20.32 -3.38 6.31
C ASP A 90 20.24 -2.15 5.39
N ALA A 91 19.04 -1.82 4.89
CA ALA A 91 18.77 -0.59 4.13
C ALA A 91 18.62 0.64 5.02
N GLN A 92 18.43 0.48 6.33
CA GLN A 92 18.12 1.56 7.27
C GLN A 92 16.88 2.38 6.85
N VAL A 93 15.86 1.70 6.34
CA VAL A 93 14.56 2.26 5.93
C VAL A 93 13.48 1.56 6.73
N ALA A 94 12.54 2.31 7.30
CA ALA A 94 11.42 1.72 8.05
C ALA A 94 10.52 0.94 7.09
N VAL A 95 10.11 -0.28 7.46
CA VAL A 95 9.19 -1.09 6.66
C VAL A 95 7.95 -1.42 7.48
N VAL A 96 6.78 -1.03 6.98
CA VAL A 96 5.49 -1.44 7.53
C VAL A 96 5.01 -2.65 6.75
N ALA A 97 4.93 -3.81 7.41
CA ALA A 97 4.38 -5.02 6.80
C ALA A 97 2.86 -5.04 6.88
N ALA A 98 2.23 -5.67 5.89
CA ALA A 98 0.79 -5.86 5.85
C ALA A 98 0.34 -7.25 6.32
N THR A 99 -0.93 -7.34 6.69
CA THR A 99 -1.70 -8.59 6.76
C THR A 99 -3.00 -8.44 5.98
N GLY A 100 -3.63 -9.55 5.61
CA GLY A 100 -4.79 -9.53 4.72
C GLY A 100 -4.76 -10.71 3.77
N TRP A 101 -5.74 -10.74 2.88
CA TRP A 101 -5.79 -11.66 1.75
C TRP A 101 -5.93 -10.86 0.48
N TYR A 102 -5.23 -11.31 -0.55
CA TYR A 102 -5.28 -10.72 -1.87
C TYR A 102 -6.63 -11.05 -2.55
N TYR A 103 -6.72 -10.87 -3.87
CA TYR A 103 -7.94 -11.18 -4.63
C TYR A 103 -8.08 -12.67 -4.96
N GLU A 104 -9.25 -13.05 -5.49
CA GLU A 104 -9.73 -14.45 -5.55
C GLU A 104 -8.74 -15.50 -6.08
N PRO A 105 -7.97 -15.27 -7.16
CA PRO A 105 -7.04 -16.27 -7.70
C PRO A 105 -5.90 -16.67 -6.76
N PHE A 106 -5.62 -15.88 -5.73
CA PHE A 106 -4.56 -16.08 -4.74
C PHE A 106 -5.10 -16.38 -3.35
N HIS A 107 -6.41 -16.53 -3.21
CA HIS A 107 -7.02 -16.90 -1.93
C HIS A 107 -6.45 -18.22 -1.40
N THR A 108 -6.18 -18.23 -0.12
CA THR A 108 -5.75 -19.42 0.61
C THR A 108 -6.96 -20.28 1.00
N PRO A 109 -6.80 -21.60 1.23
CA PRO A 109 -7.92 -22.52 1.44
C PRO A 109 -8.86 -22.18 2.59
N GLU A 110 -8.41 -21.42 3.60
CA GLU A 110 -9.27 -20.95 4.68
C GLU A 110 -10.37 -20.00 4.21
N ILE A 111 -10.19 -19.31 3.07
CA ILE A 111 -11.21 -18.41 2.53
C ILE A 111 -12.44 -19.20 2.10
N ASP A 112 -12.34 -20.43 1.60
CA ASP A 112 -13.52 -21.18 1.16
C ASP A 112 -14.45 -21.54 2.32
N ARG A 113 -13.88 -21.83 3.49
CA ARG A 113 -14.60 -22.40 4.64
C ARG A 113 -14.88 -21.39 5.75
N GLY A 114 -14.02 -20.39 5.89
CA GLY A 114 -14.12 -19.40 6.96
C GLY A 114 -15.32 -18.49 6.77
N SER A 115 -16.01 -18.21 7.88
CA SER A 115 -16.94 -17.09 8.02
C SER A 115 -16.20 -15.76 8.07
N VAL A 116 -16.91 -14.64 7.85
CA VAL A 116 -16.34 -13.29 7.99
C VAL A 116 -15.74 -13.12 9.40
N GLU A 117 -16.40 -13.65 10.43
CA GLU A 117 -16.00 -13.58 11.83
C GLU A 117 -14.69 -14.34 12.10
N GLU A 118 -14.54 -15.55 11.56
CA GLU A 118 -13.30 -16.34 11.71
C GLU A 118 -12.12 -15.71 10.98
N LEU A 119 -12.36 -15.15 9.80
CA LEU A 119 -11.35 -14.42 9.04
C LEU A 119 -10.96 -13.13 9.76
N THR A 120 -11.92 -12.37 10.30
CA THR A 120 -11.67 -11.20 11.14
C THR A 120 -10.79 -11.57 12.33
N ALA A 121 -11.16 -12.62 13.07
CA ALA A 121 -10.40 -13.07 14.23
C ALA A 121 -8.97 -13.51 13.87
N THR A 122 -8.77 -14.02 12.66
CA THR A 122 -7.43 -14.37 12.16
C THR A 122 -6.57 -13.13 11.94
N LEU A 123 -7.11 -12.09 11.31
CA LEU A 123 -6.39 -10.83 11.11
C LEU A 123 -6.07 -10.14 12.44
N VAL A 124 -7.04 -10.07 13.36
CA VAL A 124 -6.85 -9.47 14.68
C VAL A 124 -5.73 -10.19 15.46
N ARG A 125 -5.71 -11.54 15.44
CA ARG A 125 -4.61 -12.29 16.08
C ARG A 125 -3.24 -11.95 15.50
N GLU A 126 -3.10 -11.81 14.18
CA GLU A 126 -1.80 -11.41 13.60
C GLU A 126 -1.41 -9.99 13.99
N ILE A 127 -2.38 -9.10 14.07
CA ILE A 127 -2.18 -7.71 14.48
C ILE A 127 -1.74 -7.64 15.94
N ASP A 128 -2.28 -8.46 16.83
CA ASP A 128 -1.98 -8.42 18.26
C ASP A 128 -0.74 -9.25 18.64
N ASP A 129 -0.65 -10.48 18.13
CA ASP A 129 0.34 -11.49 18.52
C ASP A 129 1.55 -11.55 17.57
N GLY A 130 1.38 -11.08 16.33
CA GLY A 130 2.39 -11.11 15.27
C GLY A 130 2.18 -12.19 14.22
N ILE A 131 2.83 -12.01 13.07
CA ILE A 131 2.77 -12.89 11.90
C ILE A 131 3.68 -14.10 12.11
N ASP A 132 3.20 -15.30 11.74
CA ASP A 132 3.97 -16.56 11.63
C ASP A 132 4.87 -16.88 12.84
N ALA A 133 4.36 -16.64 14.06
CA ALA A 133 5.07 -16.82 15.34
C ALA A 133 6.43 -16.08 15.41
N THR A 134 6.56 -14.98 14.68
CA THR A 134 7.77 -14.15 14.66
C THR A 134 7.75 -13.06 15.73
N GLY A 135 6.56 -12.72 16.25
CA GLY A 135 6.34 -11.53 17.07
C GLY A 135 6.34 -10.21 16.28
N ILE A 136 6.61 -10.25 14.97
CA ILE A 136 6.52 -9.08 14.09
C ILE A 136 5.06 -8.84 13.76
N ARG A 137 4.54 -7.68 14.16
CA ARG A 137 3.14 -7.31 13.97
C ARG A 137 2.99 -6.42 12.71
N PRO A 138 1.95 -6.63 11.89
CA PRO A 138 1.66 -5.78 10.74
C PRO A 138 1.14 -4.42 11.18
N GLY A 139 1.41 -3.38 10.39
CA GLY A 139 0.95 -2.01 10.63
C GLY A 139 -0.14 -1.54 9.66
N VAL A 140 -0.57 -2.39 8.72
CA VAL A 140 -1.65 -2.10 7.78
C VAL A 140 -2.37 -3.39 7.39
N LEU A 141 -3.65 -3.29 7.04
CA LEU A 141 -4.40 -4.36 6.37
C LEU A 141 -4.29 -4.15 4.87
N GLY A 142 -3.68 -5.07 4.13
CA GLY A 142 -3.55 -4.93 2.70
C GLY A 142 -2.59 -5.93 2.06
N GLU A 143 -2.48 -5.95 0.74
CA GLU A 143 -3.50 -5.36 -0.15
C GLU A 143 -4.74 -6.26 -0.25
N ILE A 144 -5.90 -5.75 0.20
CA ILE A 144 -7.15 -6.53 0.18
C ILE A 144 -7.77 -6.41 -1.20
N GLY A 145 -7.89 -7.52 -1.93
CA GLY A 145 -8.12 -7.43 -3.36
C GLY A 145 -9.50 -7.83 -3.86
N SER A 146 -9.86 -7.22 -4.99
CA SER A 146 -10.94 -7.70 -5.84
C SER A 146 -10.62 -7.51 -7.32
N HIS A 147 -11.26 -8.32 -8.17
CA HIS A 147 -11.25 -8.13 -9.63
C HIS A 147 -12.58 -7.60 -10.17
N GLY A 148 -12.52 -6.98 -11.35
CA GLY A 148 -13.70 -6.46 -12.03
C GLY A 148 -14.36 -5.26 -11.34
N ASP A 149 -15.61 -4.96 -11.73
CA ASP A 149 -16.36 -3.82 -11.18
C ASP A 149 -17.08 -4.15 -9.86
N THR A 150 -17.30 -5.43 -9.58
CA THR A 150 -17.99 -5.91 -8.38
C THR A 150 -17.20 -7.07 -7.77
N PRO A 151 -16.79 -6.96 -6.49
CA PRO A 151 -16.12 -8.04 -5.80
C PRO A 151 -16.97 -9.32 -5.78
N THR A 152 -16.34 -10.47 -6.01
CA THR A 152 -17.05 -11.77 -5.91
C THR A 152 -17.47 -12.07 -4.47
N PRO A 153 -18.26 -13.13 -4.20
CA PRO A 153 -18.64 -13.47 -2.83
C PRO A 153 -17.43 -13.76 -1.91
N SER A 154 -16.37 -14.35 -2.45
CA SER A 154 -15.14 -14.64 -1.70
C SER A 154 -14.36 -13.36 -1.40
N GLU A 155 -14.26 -12.44 -2.37
CA GLU A 155 -13.59 -11.14 -2.24
C GLU A 155 -14.35 -10.19 -1.30
N SER A 156 -15.68 -10.13 -1.45
CA SER A 156 -16.57 -9.41 -0.53
C SER A 156 -16.38 -9.87 0.91
N LYS A 157 -16.17 -11.17 1.10
CA LYS A 157 -15.93 -11.75 2.43
C LYS A 157 -14.60 -11.29 3.04
N VAL A 158 -13.51 -11.26 2.28
CA VAL A 158 -12.21 -10.78 2.79
C VAL A 158 -12.19 -9.25 3.00
N LEU A 159 -12.86 -8.48 2.13
CA LEU A 159 -13.06 -7.03 2.31
C LEU A 159 -13.80 -6.73 3.62
N ARG A 160 -14.89 -7.43 3.90
CA ARG A 160 -15.65 -7.28 5.15
C ARG A 160 -14.82 -7.67 6.38
N ALA A 161 -14.10 -8.79 6.30
CA ALA A 161 -13.23 -9.23 7.39
C ALA A 161 -12.12 -8.21 7.69
N ALA A 162 -11.52 -7.63 6.65
CA ALA A 162 -10.52 -6.57 6.79
C ALA A 162 -11.11 -5.29 7.41
N ALA A 163 -12.30 -4.84 6.97
CA ALA A 163 -12.96 -3.68 7.56
C ALA A 163 -13.26 -3.86 9.05
N ARG A 164 -13.75 -5.05 9.45
CA ARG A 164 -14.00 -5.37 10.87
C ARG A 164 -12.71 -5.45 11.68
N ALA A 165 -11.65 -6.04 11.12
CA ALA A 165 -10.35 -6.10 11.78
C ALA A 165 -9.76 -4.69 11.95
N ALA A 166 -9.88 -3.83 10.94
CA ALA A 166 -9.49 -2.42 11.01
C ALA A 166 -10.25 -1.67 12.11
N GLY A 167 -11.58 -1.84 12.18
CA GLY A 167 -12.40 -1.25 13.24
C GLY A 167 -12.04 -1.75 14.65
N ALA A 168 -11.66 -3.02 14.80
CA ALA A 168 -11.27 -3.60 16.08
C ALA A 168 -9.86 -3.18 16.55
N THR A 169 -8.95 -2.92 15.62
CA THR A 169 -7.51 -2.73 15.92
C THR A 169 -7.02 -1.30 15.71
N GLY A 170 -7.79 -0.48 15.00
CA GLY A 170 -7.39 0.87 14.62
C GLY A 170 -6.34 0.92 13.51
N LEU A 171 -6.12 -0.16 12.75
CA LEU A 171 -5.34 -0.12 11.51
C LEU A 171 -6.17 0.40 10.33
N SER A 172 -5.50 0.80 9.27
CA SER A 172 -6.11 1.20 8.00
C SER A 172 -6.07 0.06 6.98
N VAL A 173 -6.90 0.16 5.94
CA VAL A 173 -7.02 -0.82 4.85
C VAL A 173 -6.50 -0.22 3.54
N SER A 174 -5.54 -0.90 2.91
CA SER A 174 -5.13 -0.68 1.53
C SER A 174 -5.71 -1.77 0.65
N THR A 175 -6.33 -1.41 -0.48
CA THR A 175 -6.97 -2.37 -1.38
C THR A 175 -6.20 -2.57 -2.69
N HIS A 176 -6.43 -3.72 -3.31
CA HIS A 176 -6.10 -3.97 -4.71
C HIS A 176 -7.35 -3.82 -5.57
N ALA A 177 -7.44 -2.76 -6.38
CA ALA A 177 -8.47 -2.63 -7.40
C ALA A 177 -7.87 -3.02 -8.76
N GLN A 178 -8.20 -4.20 -9.29
CA GLN A 178 -7.55 -4.69 -10.50
C GLN A 178 -7.74 -3.73 -11.68
N LEU A 179 -6.63 -3.17 -12.21
CA LEU A 179 -6.63 -2.12 -13.24
C LEU A 179 -7.45 -0.87 -12.84
N GLY A 180 -7.52 -0.58 -11.54
CA GLY A 180 -8.29 0.51 -10.95
C GLY A 180 -9.81 0.30 -10.93
N ARG A 181 -10.31 -0.83 -11.45
CA ARG A 181 -11.75 -1.11 -11.53
C ARG A 181 -12.34 -1.57 -10.20
N GLY A 182 -13.61 -1.25 -9.97
CA GLY A 182 -14.35 -1.66 -8.78
C GLY A 182 -14.02 -0.89 -7.50
N GLY A 183 -13.19 0.15 -7.56
CA GLY A 183 -12.78 0.93 -6.38
C GLY A 183 -13.95 1.52 -5.58
N LEU A 184 -15.00 2.02 -6.25
CA LEU A 184 -16.21 2.51 -5.57
C LEU A 184 -16.99 1.39 -4.87
N ALA A 185 -17.04 0.19 -5.46
CA ALA A 185 -17.69 -0.97 -4.83
C ALA A 185 -16.90 -1.48 -3.62
N GLN A 186 -15.57 -1.44 -3.68
CA GLN A 186 -14.72 -1.72 -2.51
C GLN A 186 -14.98 -0.71 -1.40
N LEU A 187 -15.00 0.58 -1.72
CA LEU A 187 -15.27 1.66 -0.76
C LEU A 187 -16.65 1.47 -0.10
N GLU A 188 -17.70 1.21 -0.89
CA GLU A 188 -19.05 0.96 -0.39
C GLU A 188 -19.07 -0.22 0.60
N LEU A 189 -18.45 -1.35 0.25
CA LEU A 189 -18.41 -2.53 1.11
C LEU A 189 -17.66 -2.27 2.43
N LEU A 190 -16.50 -1.62 2.36
CA LEU A 190 -15.68 -1.32 3.53
C LEU A 190 -16.40 -0.33 4.47
N THR A 191 -17.02 0.70 3.91
CA THR A 191 -17.76 1.71 4.69
C THR A 191 -19.07 1.17 5.25
N ALA A 192 -19.73 0.23 4.57
CA ALA A 192 -20.93 -0.45 5.09
C ALA A 192 -20.64 -1.30 6.34
N GLU A 193 -19.39 -1.75 6.54
CA GLU A 193 -18.94 -2.40 7.78
C GLU A 193 -18.50 -1.38 8.86
N GLY A 194 -18.66 -0.08 8.61
CA GLY A 194 -18.39 1.00 9.56
C GLY A 194 -16.96 1.54 9.57
N LEU A 195 -16.10 1.12 8.64
CA LEU A 195 -14.75 1.68 8.51
C LEU A 195 -14.83 3.10 7.92
N PRO A 196 -14.34 4.14 8.60
CA PRO A 196 -14.40 5.49 8.06
C PRO A 196 -13.50 5.63 6.81
N PRO A 197 -13.93 6.36 5.77
CA PRO A 197 -13.20 6.49 4.50
C PRO A 197 -11.74 6.94 4.64
N HIS A 198 -11.42 7.82 5.60
CA HIS A 198 -10.03 8.27 5.84
C HIS A 198 -9.06 7.17 6.28
N ARG A 199 -9.53 5.94 6.49
CA ARG A 199 -8.74 4.74 6.78
C ARG A 199 -8.67 3.78 5.60
N ILE A 200 -9.14 4.18 4.42
CA ILE A 200 -9.23 3.35 3.22
C ILE A 200 -8.36 3.96 2.14
N ALA A 201 -7.43 3.18 1.59
CA ALA A 201 -6.71 3.51 0.36
C ALA A 201 -7.19 2.57 -0.75
N ILE A 202 -7.66 3.16 -1.86
CA ILE A 202 -8.05 2.41 -3.04
C ILE A 202 -6.85 2.34 -3.99
N GLY A 203 -6.34 1.13 -4.22
CA GLY A 203 -5.15 0.85 -5.03
C GLY A 203 -5.35 1.11 -6.53
N HIS A 204 -4.23 1.30 -7.24
CA HIS A 204 -4.11 1.26 -8.71
C HIS A 204 -5.03 2.24 -9.46
N GLN A 205 -5.44 3.33 -8.82
CA GLN A 205 -6.35 4.29 -9.44
C GLN A 205 -5.67 5.04 -10.59
N ASP A 206 -4.34 5.10 -10.61
CA ASP A 206 -3.58 5.62 -11.74
C ASP A 206 -3.59 4.72 -12.99
N LEU A 207 -4.18 3.52 -12.92
CA LEU A 207 -4.51 2.69 -14.09
C LEU A 207 -5.91 2.97 -14.66
N LEU A 208 -6.79 3.58 -13.87
CA LEU A 208 -8.13 4.00 -14.31
C LEU A 208 -8.07 5.44 -14.84
N ASP A 209 -8.32 5.64 -16.13
CA ASP A 209 -8.41 7.00 -16.69
C ASP A 209 -9.80 7.62 -16.47
N ASP A 210 -10.19 7.77 -15.20
CA ASP A 210 -11.46 8.36 -14.81
C ASP A 210 -11.31 9.32 -13.62
N ARG A 211 -11.15 10.61 -13.95
CA ARG A 211 -11.06 11.69 -12.96
C ARG A 211 -12.33 11.85 -12.11
N ALA A 212 -13.50 11.44 -12.60
CA ALA A 212 -14.74 11.57 -11.84
C ALA A 212 -14.77 10.55 -10.70
N VAL A 213 -14.36 9.31 -10.98
CA VAL A 213 -14.19 8.27 -9.97
C VAL A 213 -13.15 8.68 -8.92
N HIS A 214 -11.99 9.22 -9.34
CA HIS A 214 -10.98 9.68 -8.39
C HIS A 214 -11.49 10.78 -7.47
N ARG A 215 -12.25 11.73 -8.02
CA ARG A 215 -12.88 12.80 -7.24
C ARG A 215 -13.92 12.24 -6.27
N GLU A 216 -14.74 11.28 -6.69
CA GLU A 216 -15.75 10.66 -5.84
C GLU A 216 -15.12 9.90 -4.66
N LEU A 217 -14.08 9.10 -4.94
CA LEU A 217 -13.30 8.41 -3.91
C LEU A 217 -12.70 9.41 -2.91
N ALA A 218 -12.02 10.44 -3.39
CA ALA A 218 -11.39 11.42 -2.51
C ALA A 218 -12.42 12.28 -1.73
N ALA A 219 -13.54 12.64 -2.35
CA ALA A 219 -14.61 13.40 -1.70
C ALA A 219 -15.31 12.60 -0.59
N SER A 220 -15.30 11.26 -0.66
CA SER A 220 -15.73 10.42 0.45
C SER A 220 -14.78 10.48 1.67
N GLY A 221 -13.53 10.88 1.44
CA GLY A 221 -12.44 10.87 2.42
C GLY A 221 -11.45 9.71 2.24
N ALA A 222 -11.67 8.80 1.29
CA ALA A 222 -10.71 7.74 0.96
C ALA A 222 -9.46 8.28 0.26
N TYR A 223 -8.35 7.56 0.40
CA TYR A 223 -7.14 7.82 -0.37
C TYR A 223 -7.25 7.18 -1.76
N VAL A 224 -6.79 7.93 -2.76
CA VAL A 224 -6.62 7.52 -4.16
C VAL A 224 -5.14 7.21 -4.36
N ALA A 225 -4.81 5.94 -4.58
CA ALA A 225 -3.43 5.54 -4.77
C ALA A 225 -3.00 5.66 -6.24
N PHE A 226 -1.99 6.50 -6.46
CA PHE A 226 -1.20 6.55 -7.68
C PHE A 226 0.06 5.73 -7.45
N ASP A 227 -0.11 4.42 -7.38
CA ASP A 227 0.88 3.48 -6.88
C ASP A 227 1.57 2.65 -7.96
N THR A 228 1.27 2.88 -9.24
CA THR A 228 1.89 2.15 -10.35
C THR A 228 2.83 3.02 -11.19
N VAL A 229 3.38 4.09 -10.61
CA VAL A 229 4.28 5.04 -11.28
C VAL A 229 5.48 4.31 -11.90
N GLY A 230 5.71 4.55 -13.19
CA GLY A 230 6.75 3.88 -13.98
C GLY A 230 6.30 2.60 -14.69
N LYS A 231 5.08 2.10 -14.47
CA LYS A 231 4.51 0.98 -15.23
C LYS A 231 3.89 1.45 -16.56
N ASP A 232 4.74 2.01 -17.44
CA ASP A 232 4.34 2.60 -18.73
C ASP A 232 3.66 1.59 -19.67
N GLY A 233 3.91 0.29 -19.51
CA GLY A 233 3.24 -0.76 -20.27
C GLY A 233 1.74 -0.91 -19.98
N TYR A 234 1.26 -0.41 -18.83
CA TYR A 234 -0.16 -0.43 -18.45
C TYR A 234 -0.83 0.93 -18.71
N GLN A 235 -0.18 2.00 -18.30
CA GLN A 235 -0.63 3.38 -18.47
C GLN A 235 0.61 4.26 -18.50
N SER A 236 0.62 5.35 -19.26
CA SER A 236 1.79 6.24 -19.29
C SER A 236 1.87 7.13 -18.05
N ASP A 237 3.09 7.46 -17.59
CA ASP A 237 3.28 8.44 -16.52
C ASP A 237 2.73 9.84 -16.86
N ASP A 238 2.64 10.21 -18.14
CA ASP A 238 2.02 11.47 -18.55
C ASP A 238 0.50 11.46 -18.29
N THR A 239 -0.16 10.31 -18.52
CA THR A 239 -1.55 10.10 -18.10
C THR A 239 -1.69 10.14 -16.58
N ARG A 240 -0.81 9.44 -15.85
CA ARG A 240 -0.83 9.45 -14.37
C ARG A 240 -0.68 10.86 -13.82
N LEU A 241 0.26 11.63 -14.36
CA LEU A 241 0.48 13.01 -13.95
C LEU A 241 -0.76 13.87 -14.23
N ARG A 242 -1.39 13.74 -15.41
CA ARG A 242 -2.65 14.45 -15.70
C ARG A 242 -3.77 14.09 -14.71
N LEU A 243 -3.90 12.81 -14.36
CA LEU A 243 -4.91 12.35 -13.41
C LEU A 243 -4.64 12.88 -11.99
N LEU A 244 -3.37 12.89 -11.58
CA LEU A 244 -2.93 13.46 -10.31
C LEU A 244 -3.23 14.97 -10.26
N LEU A 245 -2.82 15.73 -11.27
CA LEU A 245 -3.08 17.17 -11.35
C LEU A 245 -4.58 17.47 -11.29
N ALA A 246 -5.42 16.69 -11.96
CA ALA A 246 -6.88 16.85 -11.88
C ALA A 246 -7.43 16.61 -10.46
N LEU A 247 -6.85 15.68 -9.69
CA LEU A 247 -7.20 15.45 -8.28
C LEU A 247 -6.77 16.63 -7.39
N LEU A 248 -5.57 17.17 -7.63
CA LEU A 248 -5.03 18.34 -6.93
C LEU A 248 -5.85 19.60 -7.20
N GLU A 249 -6.18 19.86 -8.48
CA GLU A 249 -7.05 20.97 -8.91
C GLU A 249 -8.46 20.87 -8.31
N ALA A 250 -8.94 19.65 -8.05
CA ALA A 250 -10.21 19.40 -7.38
C ALA A 250 -10.16 19.64 -5.85
N GLY A 251 -8.99 19.96 -5.29
CA GLY A 251 -8.80 20.24 -3.87
C GLY A 251 -8.58 19.01 -2.99
N HIS A 252 -8.14 17.89 -3.59
CA HIS A 252 -8.03 16.59 -2.92
C HIS A 252 -6.58 16.09 -2.78
N ALA A 253 -5.61 17.00 -2.70
CA ALA A 253 -4.19 16.65 -2.53
C ALA A 253 -3.93 15.86 -1.23
N ASP A 254 -4.73 16.09 -0.19
CA ASP A 254 -4.69 15.36 1.09
C ASP A 254 -5.18 13.90 0.97
N ARG A 255 -5.64 13.49 -0.21
CA ARG A 255 -6.12 12.13 -0.48
C ARG A 255 -5.27 11.38 -1.50
N ALA A 256 -4.15 11.92 -1.96
CA ALA A 256 -3.25 11.18 -2.84
C ALA A 256 -2.19 10.39 -2.06
N LEU A 257 -1.94 9.15 -2.49
CA LEU A 257 -0.80 8.32 -2.08
C LEU A 257 0.01 7.97 -3.33
N LEU A 258 1.34 7.96 -3.24
CA LEU A 258 2.23 7.74 -4.39
C LEU A 258 3.18 6.56 -4.15
N SER A 259 3.37 5.71 -5.16
CA SER A 259 4.33 4.59 -5.14
C SER A 259 4.58 4.01 -6.54
N CYS A 260 5.37 2.94 -6.64
CA CYS A 260 5.72 2.27 -7.89
C CYS A 260 5.14 0.85 -8.04
N ASP A 261 4.79 0.17 -6.94
CA ASP A 261 4.29 -1.20 -6.92
C ASP A 261 5.27 -2.14 -7.65
N ILE A 262 6.47 -2.33 -7.10
CA ILE A 262 7.44 -3.29 -7.64
C ILE A 262 6.96 -4.73 -7.38
N SER A 263 6.10 -5.25 -8.27
CA SER A 263 5.50 -6.59 -8.17
C SER A 263 6.09 -7.64 -9.12
N ARG A 264 7.20 -7.32 -9.81
CA ARG A 264 7.92 -8.25 -10.69
C ARG A 264 9.43 -8.06 -10.54
N HIS A 265 10.21 -9.13 -10.58
CA HIS A 265 11.68 -9.01 -10.46
C HIS A 265 12.30 -8.20 -11.59
N GLY A 266 11.71 -8.26 -12.80
CA GLY A 266 12.15 -7.45 -13.94
C GLY A 266 11.95 -5.94 -13.78
N TYR A 267 11.22 -5.50 -12.74
CA TYR A 267 11.12 -4.09 -12.40
C TYR A 267 12.29 -3.59 -11.55
N LEU A 268 13.15 -4.47 -11.02
CA LEU A 268 14.36 -4.07 -10.32
C LEU A 268 15.39 -3.47 -11.29
N THR A 269 16.11 -2.44 -10.85
CA THR A 269 17.16 -1.78 -11.64
C THR A 269 18.27 -2.75 -12.03
N SER A 270 18.62 -3.69 -11.14
CA SER A 270 19.62 -4.73 -11.40
C SER A 270 19.22 -5.69 -12.53
N GLU A 271 17.93 -5.72 -12.87
CA GLU A 271 17.37 -6.54 -13.95
C GLU A 271 16.86 -5.69 -15.13
N GLY A 272 17.22 -4.40 -15.18
CA GLY A 272 16.90 -3.49 -16.28
C GLY A 272 15.54 -2.78 -16.17
N GLY A 273 14.86 -2.92 -15.03
CA GLY A 273 13.61 -2.22 -14.73
C GLY A 273 13.82 -0.81 -14.16
N GLN A 274 12.71 -0.16 -13.85
CA GLN A 274 12.67 1.23 -13.35
C GLN A 274 13.09 1.39 -11.88
N GLY A 275 12.99 0.32 -11.08
CA GLY A 275 13.29 0.30 -9.65
C GLY A 275 12.29 1.04 -8.78
N TYR A 276 12.53 0.98 -7.47
CA TYR A 276 11.72 1.71 -6.46
C TYR A 276 11.89 3.24 -6.56
N GLY A 277 12.92 3.69 -7.29
CA GLY A 277 13.32 5.10 -7.38
C GLY A 277 12.59 5.93 -8.42
N HIS A 278 11.81 5.31 -9.31
CA HIS A 278 11.23 6.01 -10.47
C HIS A 278 10.29 7.15 -10.08
N LEU A 279 9.56 6.99 -8.96
CA LEU A 279 8.78 8.07 -8.36
C LEU A 279 9.65 9.32 -8.14
N PHE A 280 10.79 9.17 -7.46
CA PHE A 280 11.64 10.28 -7.05
C PHE A 280 12.47 10.85 -8.20
N GLY A 281 13.08 9.98 -9.01
CA GLY A 281 14.04 10.39 -10.06
C GLY A 281 13.38 10.85 -11.36
N SER A 282 12.11 10.51 -11.61
CA SER A 282 11.42 10.81 -12.86
C SER A 282 10.07 11.50 -12.65
N PHE A 283 9.17 10.88 -11.90
CA PHE A 283 7.78 11.36 -11.81
C PHE A 283 7.64 12.66 -11.01
N LEU A 284 8.25 12.77 -9.83
CA LEU A 284 8.21 14.00 -9.03
C LEU A 284 8.87 15.20 -9.73
N PRO A 285 10.01 15.07 -10.43
CA PRO A 285 10.53 16.13 -11.30
C PRO A 285 9.54 16.62 -12.36
N LYS A 286 8.78 15.71 -13.00
CA LYS A 286 7.72 16.11 -13.94
C LYS A 286 6.58 16.85 -13.23
N ALA A 287 6.17 16.39 -12.05
CA ALA A 287 5.14 17.05 -11.24
C ALA A 287 5.56 18.48 -10.85
N ARG A 288 6.82 18.67 -10.44
CA ARG A 288 7.41 20.00 -10.17
C ARG A 288 7.39 20.90 -11.40
N ALA A 289 7.80 20.37 -12.55
CA ALA A 289 7.75 21.12 -13.81
C ALA A 289 6.32 21.52 -14.21
N ALA A 290 5.31 20.76 -13.78
CA ALA A 290 3.89 21.06 -13.96
C ALA A 290 3.31 22.00 -12.87
N GLY A 291 4.14 22.46 -11.91
CA GLY A 291 3.74 23.45 -10.90
C GLY A 291 3.36 22.89 -9.53
N VAL A 292 3.59 21.59 -9.27
CA VAL A 292 3.41 21.03 -7.92
C VAL A 292 4.59 21.45 -7.04
N ASP A 293 4.31 22.20 -5.98
CA ASP A 293 5.34 22.67 -5.04
C ASP A 293 5.79 21.61 -4.04
N GLU A 294 6.88 21.88 -3.32
CA GLU A 294 7.44 20.94 -2.34
C GLU A 294 6.50 20.64 -1.17
N ASP A 295 5.60 21.56 -0.82
CA ASP A 295 4.65 21.38 0.27
C ASP A 295 3.60 20.32 -0.10
N LEU A 296 3.10 20.37 -1.34
CA LEU A 296 2.24 19.33 -1.92
C LEU A 296 3.00 18.01 -2.11
N ILE A 297 4.26 18.04 -2.55
CA ILE A 297 5.07 16.83 -2.63
C ILE A 297 5.23 16.19 -1.25
N ASP A 298 5.59 16.95 -0.22
CA ASP A 298 5.68 16.48 1.16
C ASP A 298 4.33 15.97 1.68
N LEU A 299 3.24 16.63 1.32
CA LEU A 299 1.89 16.19 1.66
C LEU A 299 1.63 14.78 1.12
N MET A 300 1.82 14.57 -0.18
CA MET A 300 1.48 13.31 -0.85
C MET A 300 2.46 12.18 -0.56
N THR A 301 3.74 12.51 -0.33
CA THR A 301 4.79 11.50 -0.15
C THR A 301 5.14 11.24 1.30
N ARG A 302 4.82 12.12 2.24
CA ARG A 302 5.12 11.91 3.68
C ARG A 302 3.89 12.03 4.55
N ARG A 303 3.23 13.19 4.57
CA ARG A 303 2.14 13.44 5.54
C ARG A 303 0.92 12.54 5.30
N ASN A 304 0.52 12.32 4.05
CA ASN A 304 -0.61 11.46 3.70
C ASN A 304 -0.34 9.98 4.05
N PRO A 305 0.80 9.34 3.67
CA PRO A 305 1.13 7.99 4.13
C PRO A 305 1.13 7.83 5.64
N LEU A 306 1.69 8.81 6.37
CA LEU A 306 1.70 8.78 7.84
C LEU A 306 0.29 8.88 8.41
N ARG A 307 -0.53 9.81 7.90
CA ARG A 307 -1.93 9.97 8.32
C ARG A 307 -2.76 8.73 8.00
N PHE A 308 -2.52 8.10 6.85
CA PHE A 308 -3.15 6.85 6.48
C PHE A 308 -2.79 5.74 7.47
N LEU A 309 -1.51 5.54 7.78
CA LEU A 309 -1.06 4.48 8.70
C LEU A 309 -1.55 4.67 10.14
N THR A 310 -1.61 5.90 10.64
CA THR A 310 -2.13 6.19 11.99
C THR A 310 -3.65 6.29 12.03
N GLY A 311 -4.29 6.41 10.87
CA GLY A 311 -5.71 6.70 10.72
C GLY A 311 -6.13 7.97 11.45
N ALA A 312 -5.24 8.97 11.50
CA ALA A 312 -5.53 10.29 12.04
C ALA A 312 -6.44 11.05 11.06
N SER A 313 -7.34 11.86 11.60
CA SER A 313 -8.10 12.82 10.79
C SER A 313 -7.21 14.00 10.36
N VAL A 314 -7.70 14.81 9.41
CA VAL A 314 -6.97 15.99 8.90
C VAL A 314 -6.67 17.00 10.01
N GLU A 315 -7.44 16.96 11.09
CA GLU A 315 -7.37 17.90 12.22
C GLU A 315 -6.37 17.48 13.30
N GLU A 316 -5.81 16.26 13.23
CA GLU A 316 -5.05 15.60 14.30
C GLU A 316 -3.52 15.56 14.09
N ILE A 317 -2.99 16.15 13.02
CA ILE A 317 -1.54 16.24 12.72
C ILE A 317 -1.20 17.66 12.24
#